data_AF-A0A8B8QN80-F1
#
_entry.id   AF-A0A8B8QN80-F1
#
_cell.length_a   1.000
_cell.length_b   1.000
_cell.length_c   1.000
_cell.angle_alpha   90.00
_cell.angle_beta   90.00
_cell.angle_gamma   90.00
#
_symmetry.space_group_name_H-M   'P 1'
#
loop_
_entity.id
_entity.type
_entity.pdbx_description
1 polymer ?
#
loop_
_entity_poly.entity_id
_entity_poly.type
_entity_poly.pdbx_seq_one_letter_code
_entity_poly.pdbx_strand_id
1 'polypeptide(L)'
;MNWRFISKPSRCCCFVFMTTRTKTTSPRYVASRARDPTFEKLMEKYKNLLKVVAIQDLILASINPSSSISLDFLDRLSQKLHLNRGATSFLRKYPHIFQIFYDTNKSQPFCKLTDAAIEIALEESQAIKASMPLVVDRLVRLLLMTPTESLPLHAVFKVWRELGLPDDFEDSVISRNSSLFRLCDGHEPNTHILKLVDVIQEKNHVTAAVENWRVTECCRENSHVDRTEIRFSFKHGFPSGMRLSKDLKAKVKEWQILPYVGPYEGIREKRKSKAAIMALEKRAVAIVHEFLSLTVEKMVEVEKISHFRKWFEIDINIRDLFLDHPGIFYLSTKGKTHTVFLREAYERGCLIDPNPVYGARRKLLNLVLLGHRAFFRSSPLSRDADQSKVVEFRGKE
;
A
#
# COMPACT_ATOMS: atom_id res chain seq x y z
N MET A 1 -71.59 -5.75 39.99
CA MET A 1 -72.19 -5.75 38.63
C MET A 1 -71.10 -5.26 37.68
N ASN A 2 -70.29 -6.15 37.10
CA ASN A 2 -70.44 -6.72 35.75
C ASN A 2 -70.84 -5.62 34.73
N TRP A 3 -70.02 -5.27 33.74
CA TRP A 3 -69.62 -6.14 32.64
C TRP A 3 -68.16 -5.99 32.18
N ARG A 4 -67.58 -7.13 31.79
CA ARG A 4 -66.26 -7.34 31.20
C ARG A 4 -66.30 -7.05 29.70
N PHE A 5 -65.27 -6.40 29.16
CA PHE A 5 -64.81 -6.65 27.79
C PHE A 5 -63.36 -7.12 27.86
N ILE A 6 -63.16 -8.38 27.47
CA ILE A 6 -61.87 -9.04 27.36
C ILE A 6 -61.46 -8.89 25.89
N SER A 7 -60.38 -8.16 25.63
CA SER A 7 -59.60 -8.32 24.41
C SER A 7 -58.15 -8.61 24.79
N LYS A 8 -57.70 -9.83 24.49
CA LYS A 8 -56.28 -10.19 24.50
C LYS A 8 -55.64 -9.59 23.25
N PRO A 9 -54.41 -9.08 23.35
CA PRO A 9 -53.41 -9.36 22.35
C PRO A 9 -52.33 -10.27 22.94
N SER A 10 -52.20 -11.41 22.28
CA SER A 10 -51.06 -12.30 22.19
C SER A 10 -49.71 -11.67 22.56
N ARG A 11 -49.07 -12.25 23.57
CA ARG A 11 -47.62 -12.14 23.77
C ARG A 11 -46.92 -12.77 22.57
N CYS A 12 -46.27 -11.95 21.75
CA CYS A 12 -45.06 -12.34 21.04
C CYS A 12 -44.22 -11.09 20.77
N CYS A 13 -43.67 -10.49 21.83
CA CYS A 13 -42.54 -9.59 21.65
C CYS A 13 -41.29 -10.46 21.42
N CYS A 14 -41.10 -10.86 20.15
CA CYS A 14 -39.75 -11.09 19.65
C CYS A 14 -38.96 -9.82 19.96
N PHE A 15 -38.02 -9.89 20.90
CA PHE A 15 -37.03 -8.84 21.09
C PHE A 15 -36.20 -8.75 19.81
N VAL A 16 -36.63 -7.86 18.92
CA VAL A 16 -35.86 -7.43 17.77
C VAL A 16 -34.62 -6.74 18.33
N PHE A 17 -33.49 -7.43 18.34
CA PHE A 17 -32.19 -6.78 18.51
C PHE A 17 -31.93 -5.92 17.27
N MET A 18 -32.49 -4.71 17.28
CA MET A 18 -31.98 -3.61 16.49
C MET A 18 -30.55 -3.35 16.95
N THR A 19 -29.55 -3.74 16.15
CA THR A 19 -28.33 -2.95 16.12
C THR A 19 -28.63 -1.71 15.29
N THR A 20 -29.26 -0.72 15.91
CA THR A 20 -28.99 0.67 15.53
C THR A 20 -27.48 0.82 15.57
N ARG A 21 -26.85 1.06 14.42
CA ARG A 21 -25.46 1.52 14.35
C ARG A 21 -25.43 2.76 15.23
N THR A 22 -24.92 2.65 16.45
CA THR A 22 -24.56 3.84 17.22
C THR A 22 -23.65 4.62 16.30
N LYS A 23 -23.91 5.93 16.13
CA LYS A 23 -23.14 6.81 15.25
C LYS A 23 -21.72 6.97 15.83
N THR A 24 -20.92 5.91 15.83
CA THR A 24 -19.47 5.99 16.01
C THR A 24 -18.97 6.74 14.80
N THR A 25 -18.51 7.96 15.02
CA THR A 25 -17.81 8.73 13.99
C THR A 25 -16.62 7.91 13.49
N SER A 26 -16.29 8.03 12.21
CA SER A 26 -15.18 7.25 11.61
C SER A 26 -13.86 7.32 12.41
N PRO A 27 -13.49 8.42 13.12
CA PRO A 27 -12.30 8.44 13.96
C PRO A 27 -12.40 7.54 15.20
N ARG A 28 -13.59 7.42 15.82
CA ARG A 28 -13.79 6.54 16.99
C ARG A 28 -13.66 5.08 16.60
N TYR A 29 -14.19 4.70 15.44
CA TYR A 29 -14.06 3.33 14.95
C TYR A 29 -12.61 2.96 14.62
N VAL A 30 -11.90 3.90 13.97
CA VAL A 30 -10.46 3.77 13.74
C VAL A 30 -9.70 3.63 15.05
N ALA A 31 -10.05 4.39 16.10
CA ALA A 31 -9.37 4.33 17.40
C ALA A 31 -9.60 3.02 18.17
N SER A 32 -10.77 2.38 18.00
CA SER A 32 -11.13 1.13 18.69
C SER A 32 -10.53 -0.13 18.06
N ARG A 33 -9.84 -0.01 16.92
CA ARG A 33 -9.28 -1.17 16.20
C ARG A 33 -8.14 -1.83 16.96
N ALA A 34 -7.97 -3.14 16.76
CA ALA A 34 -6.80 -3.86 17.25
C ALA A 34 -5.56 -3.43 16.43
N ARG A 35 -4.59 -2.81 17.12
CA ARG A 35 -3.33 -2.37 16.50
C ARG A 35 -2.37 -3.52 16.34
N ASP A 36 -1.78 -3.65 15.16
CA ASP A 36 -0.77 -4.66 14.87
C ASP A 36 0.62 -4.03 14.99
N PRO A 37 1.42 -4.40 16.01
CA PRO A 37 2.72 -3.76 16.24
C PRO A 37 3.69 -3.94 15.06
N THR A 38 3.53 -4.99 14.27
CA THR A 38 4.39 -5.29 13.12
C THR A 38 4.22 -4.24 12.03
N PHE A 39 2.98 -4.00 11.60
CA PHE A 39 2.65 -3.01 10.58
C PHE A 39 2.85 -1.58 11.07
N GLU A 40 2.56 -1.29 12.35
CA GLU A 40 2.79 0.03 12.93
C GLU A 40 4.29 0.38 12.97
N LYS A 41 5.15 -0.60 13.33
CA LYS A 41 6.60 -0.43 13.32
C LYS A 41 7.13 -0.24 11.89
N LEU A 42 6.60 -0.99 10.93
CA LEU A 42 6.94 -0.83 9.51
C LEU A 42 6.60 0.60 9.04
N MET A 43 5.38 1.07 9.30
CA MET A 43 4.92 2.38 8.85
C MET A 43 5.63 3.56 9.52
N GLU A 44 6.02 3.41 10.78
CA GLU A 44 6.83 4.42 11.48
C GLU A 44 8.16 4.69 10.76
N LYS A 45 8.71 3.68 10.09
CA LYS A 45 9.93 3.78 9.28
C LYS A 45 9.61 4.23 7.86
N TYR A 46 8.55 3.68 7.27
CA TYR A 46 8.10 3.96 5.91
C TYR A 46 7.75 5.45 5.69
N LYS A 47 7.18 6.14 6.68
CA LYS A 47 6.91 7.59 6.57
C LYS A 47 8.16 8.44 6.31
N ASN A 48 9.34 7.98 6.75
CA ASN A 48 10.60 8.64 6.46
C ASN A 48 11.10 8.26 5.06
N LEU A 49 10.90 7.01 4.64
CA LEU A 49 11.19 6.56 3.27
C LEU A 49 10.44 7.41 2.24
N LEU A 50 9.14 7.67 2.42
CA LEU A 50 8.37 8.51 1.51
C LEU A 50 8.97 9.90 1.32
N LYS A 51 9.53 10.50 2.38
CA LYS A 51 10.22 11.79 2.32
C LYS A 51 11.56 11.70 1.61
N VAL A 52 12.29 10.61 1.85
CA VAL A 52 13.56 10.32 1.15
C VAL A 52 13.32 10.17 -0.34
N VAL A 53 12.33 9.37 -0.74
CA VAL A 53 11.94 9.15 -2.14
C VAL A 53 11.54 10.47 -2.80
N ALA A 54 10.74 11.30 -2.13
CA ALA A 54 10.37 12.61 -2.68
C ALA A 54 11.57 13.53 -2.94
N ILE A 55 12.59 13.52 -2.08
CA ILE A 55 13.83 14.28 -2.30
C ILE A 55 14.66 13.63 -3.41
N GLN A 56 14.77 12.31 -3.42
CA GLN A 56 15.48 11.56 -4.47
C GLN A 56 14.90 11.86 -5.85
N ASP A 57 13.57 11.83 -6.00
CA ASP A 57 12.88 12.15 -7.26
C ASP A 57 13.22 13.57 -7.73
N LEU A 58 13.25 14.56 -6.81
CA LEU A 58 13.64 15.93 -7.14
C LEU A 58 15.10 16.05 -7.59
N ILE A 59 15.99 15.24 -7.01
CA ILE A 59 17.40 15.21 -7.40
C ILE A 59 17.56 14.58 -8.78
N LEU A 60 16.92 13.45 -9.03
CA LEU A 60 16.99 12.72 -10.29
C LEU A 60 16.32 13.48 -11.44
N ALA A 61 15.24 14.22 -11.16
CA ALA A 61 14.59 15.09 -12.14
C ALA A 61 15.37 16.37 -12.44
N SER A 62 16.43 16.69 -11.68
CA SER A 62 17.22 17.89 -11.93
C SER A 62 18.05 17.73 -13.22
N ILE A 63 17.90 18.69 -14.13
CA ILE A 63 18.53 18.70 -15.47
C ILE A 63 20.06 18.88 -15.39
N ASN A 64 20.61 19.09 -14.20
CA ASN A 64 22.03 19.36 -14.01
C ASN A 64 22.88 18.10 -14.24
N PRO A 65 24.05 18.20 -14.91
CA PRO A 65 24.95 17.07 -15.15
C PRO A 65 25.43 16.38 -13.87
N SER A 66 25.44 17.10 -12.75
CA SER A 66 25.86 16.61 -11.44
C SER A 66 24.73 16.01 -10.60
N SER A 67 23.48 15.96 -11.11
CA SER A 67 22.27 15.52 -10.40
C SER A 67 22.26 16.01 -8.95
N SER A 68 22.28 17.32 -8.78
CA SER A 68 22.41 17.98 -7.48
C SER A 68 21.47 19.17 -7.38
N ILE A 69 20.94 19.40 -6.18
CA ILE A 69 19.98 20.47 -5.89
C ILE A 69 20.48 21.37 -4.76
N SER A 70 20.19 22.67 -4.85
CA SER A 70 20.57 23.64 -3.80
C SER A 70 19.77 23.38 -2.52
N LEU A 71 20.41 23.51 -1.35
CA LEU A 71 19.70 23.41 -0.07
C LEU A 71 18.65 24.50 0.11
N ASP A 72 18.88 25.68 -0.43
CA ASP A 72 17.92 26.80 -0.38
C ASP A 72 16.61 26.46 -1.13
N PHE A 73 16.72 25.79 -2.28
CA PHE A 73 15.57 25.26 -2.99
C PHE A 73 14.81 24.20 -2.17
N LEU A 74 15.54 23.28 -1.54
CA LEU A 74 14.92 22.27 -0.67
C LEU A 74 14.27 22.87 0.58
N ASP A 75 14.88 23.89 1.17
CA ASP A 75 14.33 24.57 2.35
C ASP A 75 13.03 25.30 2.01
N ARG A 76 12.90 25.90 0.82
CA ARG A 76 11.61 26.41 0.31
C ARG A 76 10.54 25.32 0.17
N LEU A 77 10.94 24.10 -0.16
CA LEU A 77 10.04 22.95 -0.29
C LEU A 77 9.80 22.19 1.03
N SER A 78 10.50 22.54 2.11
CA SER A 78 10.47 21.83 3.39
C SER A 78 9.04 21.64 3.94
N GLN A 79 8.17 22.64 3.81
CA GLN A 79 6.78 22.55 4.26
C GLN A 79 5.95 21.58 3.41
N LYS A 80 6.13 21.61 2.08
CA LYS A 80 5.47 20.68 1.14
C LYS A 80 5.94 19.24 1.33
N LEU A 81 7.23 19.04 1.60
CA LEU A 81 7.86 17.75 1.89
C LEU A 81 7.71 17.31 3.36
N HIS A 82 7.08 18.13 4.20
CA HIS A 82 6.85 17.88 5.62
C HIS A 82 8.15 17.59 6.41
N LEU A 83 9.18 18.39 6.17
CA LEU A 83 10.47 18.34 6.85
C LEU A 83 10.42 19.23 8.10
N ASN A 84 9.94 18.68 9.22
CA ASN A 84 9.64 19.42 10.46
C ASN A 84 10.82 20.24 11.04
N ARG A 85 12.08 19.92 10.71
CA ARG A 85 13.28 20.61 11.21
C ARG A 85 14.10 21.26 10.08
N GLY A 86 13.49 21.48 8.91
CA GLY A 86 14.17 21.97 7.71
C GLY A 86 14.87 20.86 6.91
N ALA A 87 15.28 21.17 5.68
CA ALA A 87 15.90 20.20 4.78
C ALA A 87 17.26 19.77 5.29
N THR A 88 18.10 20.71 5.72
CA THR A 88 19.46 20.42 6.22
C THR A 88 19.45 19.43 7.39
N SER A 89 18.53 19.59 8.35
CA SER A 89 18.41 18.67 9.49
C SER A 89 17.97 17.26 9.05
N PHE A 90 17.07 17.18 8.07
CA PHE A 90 16.60 15.91 7.54
C PHE A 90 17.68 15.17 6.75
N LEU A 91 18.40 15.86 5.87
CA LEU A 91 19.46 15.28 5.05
C LEU A 91 20.61 14.73 5.91
N ARG A 92 21.05 15.51 6.92
CA ARG A 92 22.09 15.06 7.86
C ARG A 92 21.73 13.76 8.56
N LYS A 93 20.45 13.51 8.82
CA LYS A 93 19.97 12.27 9.46
C LYS A 93 20.24 11.01 8.63
N TYR A 94 20.40 11.14 7.32
CA TYR A 94 20.60 10.01 6.40
C TYR A 94 21.85 10.23 5.51
N PRO A 95 23.05 10.24 6.11
CA PRO A 95 24.30 10.50 5.38
C PRO A 95 24.65 9.38 4.39
N HIS A 96 24.06 8.19 4.55
CA HIS A 96 24.22 7.07 3.62
C HIS A 96 23.41 7.23 2.33
N ILE A 97 22.48 8.19 2.28
CA ILE A 97 21.61 8.45 1.13
C ILE A 97 21.94 9.80 0.50
N PHE A 98 22.18 10.81 1.33
CA PHE A 98 22.42 12.18 0.89
C PHE A 98 23.82 12.65 1.25
N GLN A 99 24.49 13.25 0.28
CA GLN A 99 25.76 13.93 0.45
C GLN A 99 25.56 15.43 0.29
N ILE A 100 25.84 16.18 1.36
CA ILE A 100 25.85 17.64 1.34
C ILE A 100 27.28 18.08 0.99
N PHE A 101 27.41 18.96 0.00
CA PHE A 101 28.67 19.56 -0.39
C PHE A 101 28.48 21.06 -0.64
N TYR A 102 29.58 21.81 -0.63
CA TYR A 102 29.56 23.24 -0.93
C TYR A 102 30.08 23.45 -2.34
N ASP A 103 29.29 24.10 -3.20
CA ASP A 103 29.71 24.47 -4.54
C ASP A 103 30.41 25.83 -4.48
N THR A 104 31.73 25.85 -4.71
CA THR A 104 32.55 27.06 -4.68
C THR A 104 32.19 28.04 -5.78
N ASN A 105 31.65 27.57 -6.91
CA ASN A 105 31.30 28.42 -8.05
C ASN A 105 30.01 29.20 -7.80
N LYS A 106 29.08 28.61 -7.05
CA LYS A 106 27.78 29.21 -6.72
C LYS A 106 27.72 29.78 -5.30
N SER A 107 28.79 29.61 -4.52
CA SER A 107 28.88 30.01 -3.11
C SER A 107 27.69 29.55 -2.25
N GLN A 108 27.17 28.35 -2.56
CA GLN A 108 25.97 27.81 -1.91
C GLN A 108 26.12 26.30 -1.64
N PRO A 109 25.46 25.79 -0.58
CA PRO A 109 25.45 24.37 -0.29
C PRO A 109 24.45 23.62 -1.19
N PHE A 110 24.90 22.48 -1.71
CA PHE A 110 24.13 21.57 -2.55
C PHE A 110 24.02 20.19 -1.90
N CYS A 111 23.02 19.43 -2.34
CA CYS A 111 22.79 18.05 -1.98
C CYS A 111 22.79 17.18 -3.25
N LYS A 112 23.48 16.05 -3.19
CA LYS A 112 23.39 14.96 -4.18
C LYS A 112 23.13 13.63 -3.49
N LEU A 113 22.74 12.63 -4.28
CA LEU A 113 22.64 11.26 -3.80
C LEU A 113 24.04 10.64 -3.65
N THR A 114 24.19 9.71 -2.72
CA THR A 114 25.37 8.85 -2.61
C THR A 114 25.37 7.80 -3.71
N ASP A 115 26.54 7.25 -4.04
CA ASP A 115 26.65 6.21 -5.07
C ASP A 115 25.77 4.99 -4.74
N ALA A 116 25.74 4.57 -3.47
CA ALA A 116 24.86 3.51 -2.99
C ALA A 116 23.35 3.82 -3.20
N ALA A 117 22.92 5.07 -3.03
CA ALA A 117 21.53 5.44 -3.27
C ALA A 117 21.20 5.50 -4.77
N ILE A 118 22.16 5.93 -5.61
CA ILE A 118 22.02 5.94 -7.06
C ILE A 118 21.93 4.51 -7.60
N GLU A 119 22.79 3.60 -7.14
CA GLU A 119 22.76 2.18 -7.51
C GLU A 119 21.41 1.54 -7.19
N ILE A 120 20.84 1.82 -6.01
CA ILE A 120 19.51 1.31 -5.63
C ILE A 120 18.41 1.88 -6.53
N ALA A 121 18.49 3.15 -6.90
CA ALA A 121 17.53 3.78 -7.81
C ALA A 121 17.60 3.18 -9.23
N LEU A 122 18.81 2.90 -9.71
CA LEU A 122 19.05 2.21 -10.97
C LEU A 122 18.52 0.78 -10.94
N GLU A 123 18.76 0.05 -9.84
CA GLU A 123 18.25 -1.31 -9.63
C GLU A 123 16.71 -1.33 -9.64
N GLU A 124 16.05 -0.36 -8.98
CA GLU A 124 14.59 -0.23 -9.03
C GLU A 124 14.08 0.00 -10.46
N SER A 125 14.70 0.93 -11.20
CA SER A 125 14.34 1.21 -12.60
C SER A 125 14.52 -0.02 -13.51
N GLN A 126 15.63 -0.75 -13.35
CA GLN A 126 15.90 -1.98 -14.08
C GLN A 126 14.91 -3.09 -13.73
N ALA A 127 14.57 -3.24 -12.45
CA ALA A 127 13.57 -4.19 -11.98
C ALA A 127 12.19 -3.91 -12.59
N ILE A 128 11.79 -2.63 -12.66
CA ILE A 128 10.54 -2.22 -13.31
C ILE A 128 10.58 -2.61 -14.80
N LYS A 129 11.64 -2.25 -15.51
CA LYS A 129 11.82 -2.58 -16.94
C LYS A 129 11.86 -4.09 -17.22
N ALA A 130 12.47 -4.88 -16.34
CA ALA A 130 12.47 -6.33 -16.46
C ALA A 130 11.08 -6.94 -16.21
N SER A 131 10.25 -6.27 -15.40
CA SER A 131 8.89 -6.71 -15.07
C SER A 131 7.79 -6.18 -16.00
N MET A 132 8.15 -5.61 -17.16
CA MET A 132 7.20 -4.96 -18.07
C MET A 132 5.98 -5.82 -18.46
N PRO A 133 6.11 -7.13 -18.77
CA PRO A 133 4.93 -7.96 -19.06
C PRO A 133 3.94 -8.03 -17.87
N LEU A 134 4.47 -8.10 -16.64
CA LEU A 134 3.65 -8.09 -15.42
C LEU A 134 3.00 -6.74 -15.17
N VAL A 135 3.67 -5.64 -15.52
CA VAL A 135 3.12 -4.28 -15.41
C VAL A 135 1.95 -4.10 -16.38
N VAL A 136 2.07 -4.59 -17.61
CA VAL A 136 0.97 -4.61 -18.59
C VAL A 136 -0.20 -5.43 -18.08
N ASP A 137 0.04 -6.67 -17.60
CA ASP A 137 -1.00 -7.53 -17.03
C ASP A 137 -1.72 -6.87 -15.84
N ARG A 138 -0.98 -6.22 -14.93
CA ARG A 138 -1.59 -5.46 -13.81
C ARG A 138 -2.50 -4.35 -14.30
N LEU A 139 -2.11 -3.63 -15.36
CA LEU A 139 -2.92 -2.54 -15.91
C LEU A 139 -4.17 -3.09 -16.62
N VAL A 140 -4.05 -4.20 -17.36
CA VAL A 140 -5.19 -4.91 -17.96
C VAL A 140 -6.17 -5.36 -16.87
N ARG A 141 -5.69 -6.04 -15.83
CA ARG A 141 -6.51 -6.47 -14.68
C ARG A 141 -7.18 -5.30 -13.98
N LEU A 142 -6.47 -4.18 -13.81
CA LEU A 142 -7.04 -2.98 -13.21
C LEU A 142 -8.23 -2.44 -14.00
N LEU A 143 -8.13 -2.44 -15.33
CA LEU A 143 -9.23 -2.03 -16.22
C LEU A 143 -10.37 -3.05 -16.22
N LEU A 144 -10.07 -4.36 -16.24
CA LEU A 144 -11.09 -5.42 -16.19
C LEU A 144 -11.93 -5.41 -14.90
N MET A 145 -11.41 -4.83 -13.80
CA MET A 145 -12.20 -4.64 -12.57
C MET A 145 -13.25 -3.52 -12.70
N THR A 146 -13.17 -2.66 -13.71
CA THR A 146 -14.21 -1.64 -13.94
C THR A 146 -15.28 -2.16 -14.90
N PRO A 147 -16.57 -1.86 -14.65
CA PRO A 147 -17.66 -2.34 -15.51
C PRO A 147 -17.55 -1.90 -16.98
N THR A 148 -16.94 -0.74 -17.22
CA THR A 148 -16.77 -0.17 -18.56
C THR A 148 -15.40 -0.49 -19.18
N GLU A 149 -14.56 -1.26 -18.48
CA GLU A 149 -13.19 -1.61 -18.89
C GLU A 149 -12.34 -0.38 -19.22
N SER A 150 -12.64 0.72 -18.52
CA SER A 150 -12.05 2.02 -18.71
C SER A 150 -11.81 2.73 -17.40
N LEU A 151 -10.75 3.53 -17.33
CA LEU A 151 -10.41 4.37 -16.18
C LEU A 151 -9.85 5.71 -16.66
N PRO A 152 -10.09 6.82 -15.94
CA PRO A 152 -9.37 8.05 -16.21
C PRO A 152 -7.88 7.86 -16.01
N LEU A 153 -7.07 8.40 -16.93
CA LEU A 153 -5.62 8.33 -16.87
C LEU A 153 -5.07 8.95 -15.58
N HIS A 154 -5.66 10.06 -15.13
CA HIS A 154 -5.28 10.71 -13.87
C HIS A 154 -5.52 9.83 -12.64
N ALA A 155 -6.45 8.87 -12.70
CA ALA A 155 -6.67 7.92 -11.61
C ALA A 155 -5.53 6.89 -11.56
N VAL A 156 -5.11 6.37 -12.72
CA VAL A 156 -3.93 5.49 -12.85
C VAL A 156 -2.67 6.23 -12.36
N PHE A 157 -2.51 7.50 -12.73
CA PHE A 157 -1.42 8.35 -12.27
C PHE A 157 -1.41 8.58 -10.74
N LYS A 158 -2.49 8.33 -10.01
CA LYS A 158 -2.45 8.42 -8.53
C LYS A 158 -1.81 7.19 -7.87
N VAL A 159 -1.81 6.05 -8.56
CA VAL A 159 -1.37 4.74 -8.04
C VAL A 159 -0.25 4.10 -8.85
N TRP A 160 0.31 4.83 -9.82
CA TRP A 160 1.30 4.29 -10.76
C TRP A 160 2.51 3.68 -10.05
N ARG A 161 3.07 4.35 -9.03
CA ARG A 161 4.17 3.82 -8.22
C ARG A 161 3.80 2.56 -7.45
N GLU A 162 2.57 2.48 -6.94
CA GLU A 162 2.08 1.27 -6.26
C GLU A 162 1.89 0.10 -7.21
N LEU A 163 1.49 0.35 -8.47
CA LEU A 163 1.38 -0.67 -9.52
C LEU A 163 2.74 -1.09 -10.10
N GLY A 164 3.79 -0.29 -9.85
CA GLY A 164 5.11 -0.51 -10.41
C GLY A 164 5.22 -0.08 -11.88
N LEU A 165 4.40 0.90 -12.28
CA LEU A 165 4.51 1.54 -13.59
C LEU A 165 5.78 2.41 -13.63
N PRO A 166 6.48 2.49 -14.77
CA PRO A 166 7.58 3.42 -14.96
C PRO A 166 7.08 4.88 -15.06
N ASP A 167 7.97 5.85 -14.86
CA ASP A 167 7.63 7.29 -14.89
C ASP A 167 7.06 7.73 -16.26
N ASP A 168 7.50 7.07 -17.34
CA ASP A 168 7.09 7.29 -18.72
C ASP A 168 6.00 6.31 -19.21
N PHE A 169 5.19 5.74 -18.30
CA PHE A 169 4.27 4.64 -18.62
C PHE A 169 3.26 4.97 -19.74
N GLU A 170 2.95 6.24 -19.97
CA GLU A 170 2.11 6.64 -21.11
C GLU A 170 2.76 6.22 -22.44
N ASP A 171 4.06 6.44 -22.60
CA ASP A 171 4.80 6.05 -23.80
C ASP A 171 5.27 4.59 -23.73
N SER A 172 5.85 4.19 -22.60
CA SER A 172 6.52 2.89 -22.47
C SER A 172 5.54 1.72 -22.26
N VAL A 173 4.34 1.97 -21.74
CA VAL A 173 3.32 0.94 -21.49
C VAL A 173 2.11 1.14 -22.40
N ILE A 174 1.50 2.32 -22.40
CA ILE A 174 0.22 2.53 -23.11
C ILE A 174 0.46 2.59 -24.63
N SER A 175 1.28 3.53 -25.11
CA SER A 175 1.53 3.72 -26.55
C SER A 175 2.18 2.50 -27.22
N ARG A 176 3.07 1.79 -26.52
CA ARG A 176 3.70 0.55 -27.03
C ARG A 176 2.76 -0.64 -27.11
N ASN A 177 1.66 -0.65 -26.37
CA ASN A 177 0.68 -1.74 -26.34
C ASN A 177 -0.68 -1.26 -26.89
N SER A 178 -0.67 -0.61 -28.05
CA SER A 178 -1.86 -0.06 -28.72
C SER A 178 -2.91 -1.11 -29.14
N SER A 179 -2.51 -2.38 -29.20
CA SER A 179 -3.43 -3.51 -29.37
C SER A 179 -4.29 -3.79 -28.13
N LEU A 180 -3.79 -3.44 -26.94
CA LEU A 180 -4.46 -3.66 -25.65
C LEU A 180 -5.13 -2.39 -25.14
N PHE A 181 -4.46 -1.26 -25.27
CA PHE A 181 -4.90 0.01 -24.69
C PHE A 181 -5.28 1.02 -25.76
N ARG A 182 -6.38 1.72 -25.51
CA ARG A 182 -6.83 2.88 -26.29
C ARG A 182 -6.96 4.07 -25.35
N LEU A 183 -6.32 5.18 -25.72
CA LEU A 183 -6.52 6.45 -25.04
C LEU A 183 -7.62 7.23 -25.77
N CYS A 184 -8.68 7.59 -25.06
CA CYS A 184 -9.77 8.41 -25.56
C CYS A 184 -9.81 9.75 -24.83
N ASP A 185 -10.26 10.80 -25.50
CA ASP A 185 -10.54 12.06 -24.81
C ASP A 185 -11.80 11.94 -23.94
N GLY A 186 -11.71 12.47 -22.73
CA GLY A 186 -12.80 12.55 -21.78
C GLY A 186 -13.73 13.70 -22.07
N HIS A 187 -14.79 13.81 -21.26
CA HIS A 187 -15.80 14.85 -21.41
C HIS A 187 -15.30 16.25 -21.02
N GLU A 188 -14.22 16.31 -20.24
CA GLU A 188 -13.57 17.56 -19.82
C GLU A 188 -12.23 17.76 -20.56
N PRO A 189 -11.84 19.02 -20.86
CA PRO A 189 -10.57 19.30 -21.51
C PRO A 189 -9.40 18.78 -20.66
N ASN A 190 -8.38 18.20 -21.31
CA ASN A 190 -7.20 17.56 -20.69
C ASN A 190 -7.51 16.36 -19.77
N THR A 191 -8.71 15.78 -19.88
CA THR A 191 -8.99 14.49 -19.26
C THR A 191 -8.89 13.40 -20.31
N HIS A 192 -8.01 12.43 -20.10
CA HIS A 192 -7.93 11.25 -20.95
C HIS A 192 -8.48 10.03 -20.22
N ILE A 193 -9.17 9.17 -20.95
CA ILE A 193 -9.73 7.91 -20.49
C ILE A 193 -8.94 6.79 -21.15
N LEU A 194 -8.30 5.97 -20.32
CA LEU A 194 -7.67 4.74 -20.74
C LEU A 194 -8.75 3.66 -20.82
N LYS A 195 -8.92 3.07 -22.00
CA LYS A 195 -9.87 2.00 -22.28
C LYS A 195 -9.14 0.75 -22.77
N LEU A 196 -9.62 -0.42 -22.35
CA LEU A 196 -9.19 -1.70 -22.87
C LEU A 196 -9.83 -1.96 -24.25
N VAL A 197 -9.05 -2.44 -25.21
CA VAL A 197 -9.55 -2.80 -26.55
C VAL A 197 -10.25 -4.16 -26.47
N ASP A 198 -11.44 -4.28 -27.08
CA ASP A 198 -12.36 -5.43 -26.99
C ASP A 198 -11.81 -6.80 -27.48
N VAL A 199 -10.54 -6.89 -27.89
CA VAL A 199 -9.95 -8.10 -28.53
C VAL A 199 -9.43 -9.12 -27.50
N ILE A 200 -9.85 -9.05 -26.24
CA ILE A 200 -9.41 -10.01 -25.23
C ILE A 200 -10.36 -11.21 -25.23
N GLN A 201 -10.06 -12.21 -26.05
CA GLN A 201 -10.56 -13.59 -25.86
C GLN A 201 -10.15 -14.18 -24.48
N GLU A 202 -9.29 -13.49 -23.73
CA GLU A 202 -8.75 -13.89 -22.42
C GLU A 202 -9.60 -13.48 -21.21
N LYS A 203 -10.80 -12.88 -21.35
CA LYS A 203 -11.70 -12.65 -20.19
C LYS A 203 -11.96 -13.96 -19.41
N ASN A 204 -11.87 -15.10 -20.10
CA ASN A 204 -12.05 -16.44 -19.53
C ASN A 204 -10.80 -17.01 -18.84
N HIS A 205 -9.64 -16.33 -18.88
CA HIS A 205 -8.37 -16.81 -18.33
C HIS A 205 -7.83 -15.99 -17.16
N VAL A 206 -8.44 -14.87 -16.80
CA VAL A 206 -7.98 -14.05 -15.68
C VAL A 206 -8.57 -14.57 -14.37
N THR A 207 -7.76 -15.30 -13.62
CA THR A 207 -8.11 -15.78 -12.27
C THR A 207 -7.73 -14.76 -11.20
N ALA A 208 -8.64 -14.48 -10.27
CA ALA A 208 -8.40 -13.56 -9.16
C ALA A 208 -7.41 -14.16 -8.15
N ALA A 209 -6.69 -13.31 -7.41
CA ALA A 209 -5.71 -13.73 -6.41
C ALA A 209 -6.32 -14.64 -5.34
N VAL A 210 -7.55 -14.34 -4.91
CA VAL A 210 -8.30 -15.15 -3.95
C VAL A 210 -8.60 -16.55 -4.50
N GLU A 211 -8.94 -16.65 -5.78
CA GLU A 211 -9.28 -17.93 -6.43
C GLU A 211 -8.03 -18.80 -6.59
N ASN A 212 -6.91 -18.21 -7.00
CA ASN A 212 -5.62 -18.90 -7.06
C ASN A 212 -5.21 -19.49 -5.70
N TRP A 213 -5.42 -18.71 -4.62
CA TRP A 213 -5.19 -19.23 -3.27
C TRP A 213 -6.11 -20.40 -2.93
N ARG A 214 -7.41 -20.31 -3.25
CA ARG A 214 -8.37 -21.41 -2.99
C ARG A 214 -7.99 -22.69 -3.73
N VAL A 215 -7.59 -22.59 -5.00
CA VAL A 215 -7.14 -23.76 -5.78
C VAL A 215 -5.92 -24.39 -5.11
N THR A 216 -4.93 -23.57 -4.74
CA THR A 216 -3.72 -24.04 -4.07
C THR A 216 -4.02 -24.73 -2.74
N GLU A 217 -4.91 -24.15 -1.92
CA GLU A 217 -5.27 -24.70 -0.61
C GLU A 217 -6.09 -25.99 -0.71
N CYS A 218 -7.03 -26.06 -1.65
CA CYS A 218 -7.83 -27.27 -1.90
C CYS A 218 -6.98 -28.46 -2.41
N CYS A 219 -5.88 -28.17 -3.11
CA CYS A 219 -4.95 -29.16 -3.63
C CYS A 219 -3.88 -29.61 -2.61
N ARG A 220 -3.81 -29.01 -1.41
CA ARG A 220 -2.87 -29.44 -0.36
C ARG A 220 -3.37 -30.70 0.33
N GLU A 221 -2.53 -31.75 0.37
CA GLU A 221 -2.83 -33.05 0.99
C GLU A 221 -3.11 -32.98 2.50
N ASN A 222 -2.68 -31.91 3.19
CA ASN A 222 -2.83 -31.69 4.63
C ASN A 222 -3.79 -30.54 5.00
N SER A 223 -4.76 -30.21 4.14
CA SER A 223 -5.70 -29.11 4.42
C SER A 223 -6.60 -29.44 5.62
N HIS A 224 -6.41 -28.74 6.75
CA HIS A 224 -7.26 -28.84 7.95
C HIS A 224 -8.66 -28.21 7.78
N VAL A 225 -8.99 -27.69 6.60
CA VAL A 225 -10.22 -26.93 6.32
C VAL A 225 -11.08 -27.73 5.34
N ASP A 226 -12.38 -27.83 5.62
CA ASP A 226 -13.32 -28.53 4.73
C ASP A 226 -13.37 -27.86 3.35
N ARG A 227 -13.36 -28.66 2.27
CA ARG A 227 -13.41 -28.17 0.89
C ARG A 227 -14.64 -27.29 0.64
N THR A 228 -15.74 -27.55 1.34
CA THR A 228 -16.96 -26.74 1.28
C THR A 228 -16.78 -25.36 1.91
N GLU A 229 -15.99 -25.27 2.98
CA GLU A 229 -15.68 -24.01 3.67
C GLU A 229 -14.70 -23.14 2.87
N ILE A 230 -13.82 -23.74 2.05
CA ILE A 230 -12.84 -22.98 1.24
C ILE A 230 -13.46 -22.33 -0.02
N ARG A 231 -14.54 -22.91 -0.55
CA ARG A 231 -15.10 -22.56 -1.88
C ARG A 231 -15.33 -21.05 -2.09
N PHE A 232 -15.77 -20.34 -1.06
CA PHE A 232 -16.06 -18.90 -1.12
C PHE A 232 -15.25 -18.08 -0.12
N SER A 233 -14.23 -18.69 0.48
CA SER A 233 -13.53 -18.07 1.60
C SER A 233 -12.42 -17.12 1.17
N PHE A 234 -12.05 -16.24 2.08
CA PHE A 234 -10.84 -15.44 2.01
C PHE A 234 -9.90 -15.89 3.10
N LYS A 235 -8.61 -15.90 2.82
CA LYS A 235 -7.59 -16.18 3.82
C LYS A 235 -7.65 -15.12 4.91
N HIS A 236 -7.68 -15.57 6.16
CA HIS A 236 -7.68 -14.70 7.32
C HIS A 236 -6.40 -14.88 8.14
N GLY A 237 -5.76 -13.76 8.48
CA GLY A 237 -4.65 -13.71 9.41
C GLY A 237 -4.96 -12.76 10.55
N PHE A 238 -4.89 -13.25 11.79
CA PHE A 238 -5.01 -12.41 12.98
C PHE A 238 -3.66 -12.36 13.71
N PRO A 239 -3.23 -11.19 14.21
CA PRO A 239 -1.97 -11.10 14.93
C PRO A 239 -2.03 -11.92 16.22
N SER A 240 -0.86 -12.43 16.61
CA SER A 240 -0.69 -13.18 17.86
C SER A 240 -1.17 -12.32 19.04
N GLY A 241 -2.18 -12.80 19.77
CA GLY A 241 -2.79 -12.09 20.90
C GLY A 241 -4.08 -11.31 20.61
N MET A 242 -4.53 -11.21 19.35
CA MET A 242 -5.83 -10.61 19.03
C MET A 242 -6.98 -11.56 19.43
N ARG A 243 -7.70 -11.21 20.49
CA ARG A 243 -8.91 -11.93 20.91
C ARG A 243 -10.12 -11.40 20.14
N LEU A 244 -10.58 -12.17 19.15
CA LEU A 244 -11.85 -11.89 18.48
C LEU A 244 -13.01 -12.20 19.43
N SER A 245 -13.94 -11.26 19.58
CA SER A 245 -15.21 -11.50 20.27
C SER A 245 -15.95 -12.68 19.64
N LYS A 246 -16.72 -13.42 20.44
CA LYS A 246 -17.56 -14.53 19.93
C LYS A 246 -18.48 -14.06 18.80
N ASP A 247 -19.05 -12.87 18.92
CA ASP A 247 -19.94 -12.29 17.91
C ASP A 247 -19.20 -11.98 16.60
N LEU A 248 -17.98 -11.44 16.69
CA LEU A 248 -17.16 -11.16 15.51
C LEU A 248 -16.75 -12.45 14.80
N LYS A 249 -16.39 -13.50 15.55
CA LYS A 249 -16.10 -14.82 14.97
C LYS A 249 -17.31 -15.41 14.25
N ALA A 250 -18.50 -15.32 14.85
CA ALA A 250 -19.73 -15.80 14.24
C ALA A 250 -20.06 -15.05 12.94
N LYS A 251 -19.98 -13.70 12.96
CA LYS A 251 -20.17 -12.86 11.77
C LYS A 251 -19.19 -13.18 10.66
N VAL A 252 -17.91 -13.34 11.01
CA VAL A 252 -16.87 -13.73 10.06
C VAL A 252 -17.20 -15.08 9.43
N LYS A 253 -17.63 -16.07 10.22
CA LYS A 253 -18.00 -17.39 9.70
C LYS A 253 -19.20 -17.32 8.75
N GLU A 254 -20.24 -16.57 9.11
CA GLU A 254 -21.41 -16.34 8.26
C GLU A 254 -21.02 -15.68 6.92
N TRP A 255 -20.20 -14.62 6.98
CA TRP A 255 -19.74 -13.89 5.79
C TRP A 255 -18.87 -14.74 4.85
N GLN A 256 -18.03 -15.61 5.42
CA GLN A 256 -17.14 -16.51 4.66
C GLN A 256 -17.92 -17.53 3.81
N ILE A 257 -19.11 -17.95 4.26
CA ILE A 257 -19.97 -18.93 3.54
C ILE A 257 -20.75 -18.29 2.38
N LEU A 258 -20.97 -16.97 2.39
CA LEU A 258 -21.74 -16.28 1.35
C LEU A 258 -21.19 -16.55 -0.06
N PRO A 259 -22.03 -16.58 -1.11
CA PRO A 259 -21.55 -16.71 -2.49
C PRO A 259 -20.50 -15.66 -2.82
N TYR A 260 -19.41 -16.09 -3.47
CA TYR A 260 -18.36 -15.21 -3.96
C TYR A 260 -18.65 -14.83 -5.41
N VAL A 261 -18.58 -13.54 -5.70
CA VAL A 261 -18.61 -12.99 -7.07
C VAL A 261 -17.25 -12.36 -7.32
N GLY A 262 -16.61 -12.76 -8.41
CA GLY A 262 -15.25 -12.35 -8.75
C GLY A 262 -15.12 -10.84 -9.03
N PRO A 263 -13.91 -10.28 -8.93
CA PRO A 263 -13.66 -8.86 -9.20
C PRO A 263 -13.86 -8.49 -10.68
N TYR A 264 -13.74 -9.46 -11.60
CA TYR A 264 -13.92 -9.29 -13.04
C TYR A 264 -15.35 -9.63 -13.51
N GLU A 265 -16.23 -10.05 -12.59
CA GLU A 265 -17.61 -10.41 -12.90
C GLU A 265 -18.55 -9.20 -12.71
N GLY A 266 -19.50 -9.05 -13.65
CA GLY A 266 -20.49 -7.97 -13.63
C GLY A 266 -21.50 -8.08 -12.48
N ILE A 267 -21.99 -6.94 -11.99
CA ILE A 267 -23.02 -6.89 -10.95
C ILE A 267 -24.33 -7.44 -11.49
N ARG A 268 -24.83 -8.53 -10.89
CA ARG A 268 -26.18 -9.06 -11.18
C ARG A 268 -27.22 -8.63 -10.14
N GLU A 269 -26.80 -8.24 -8.94
CA GLU A 269 -27.70 -8.03 -7.80
C GLU A 269 -28.07 -6.55 -7.59
N LYS A 270 -29.39 -6.28 -7.51
CA LYS A 270 -29.92 -4.96 -7.14
C LYS A 270 -30.11 -4.86 -5.62
N ARG A 271 -29.80 -3.70 -5.04
CA ARG A 271 -29.99 -3.41 -3.60
C ARG A 271 -31.46 -3.47 -3.18
N LYS A 272 -31.92 -4.65 -2.80
CA LYS A 272 -33.31 -4.86 -2.38
C LYS A 272 -33.45 -5.67 -1.09
N SER A 273 -32.45 -6.48 -0.73
CA SER A 273 -32.49 -7.35 0.45
C SER A 273 -31.20 -7.24 1.29
N LYS A 274 -31.27 -7.67 2.55
CA LYS A 274 -30.10 -7.74 3.46
C LYS A 274 -29.00 -8.65 2.90
N ALA A 275 -29.38 -9.78 2.29
CA ALA A 275 -28.44 -10.69 1.65
C ALA A 275 -27.70 -10.01 0.48
N ALA A 276 -28.40 -9.23 -0.35
CA ALA A 276 -27.79 -8.48 -1.45
C ALA A 276 -26.78 -7.44 -0.94
N ILE A 277 -27.01 -6.82 0.21
CA ILE A 277 -26.05 -5.88 0.82
C ILE A 277 -24.76 -6.62 1.21
N MET A 278 -24.87 -7.78 1.86
CA MET A 278 -23.72 -8.59 2.25
C MET A 278 -22.96 -9.15 1.04
N ALA A 279 -23.66 -9.53 -0.03
CA ALA A 279 -23.05 -9.95 -1.29
C ALA A 279 -22.28 -8.81 -1.97
N LEU A 280 -22.86 -7.59 -2.02
CA LEU A 280 -22.17 -6.40 -2.50
C LEU A 280 -20.94 -6.05 -1.67
N GLU A 281 -21.01 -6.21 -0.35
CA GLU A 281 -19.86 -6.08 0.54
C GLU A 281 -18.77 -7.11 0.23
N LYS A 282 -19.16 -8.38 0.04
CA LYS A 282 -18.21 -9.44 -0.31
C LYS A 282 -17.53 -9.19 -1.66
N ARG A 283 -18.27 -8.69 -2.65
CA ARG A 283 -17.70 -8.24 -3.93
C ARG A 283 -16.76 -7.05 -3.76
N ALA A 284 -17.13 -6.06 -2.95
CA ALA A 284 -16.23 -4.92 -2.66
C ALA A 284 -14.92 -5.38 -2.02
N VAL A 285 -14.97 -6.33 -1.08
CA VAL A 285 -13.78 -6.96 -0.51
C VAL A 285 -12.97 -7.70 -1.59
N ALA A 286 -13.63 -8.43 -2.50
CA ALA A 286 -12.96 -9.11 -3.61
C ALA A 286 -12.20 -8.15 -4.53
N ILE A 287 -12.83 -7.04 -4.93
CA ILE A 287 -12.22 -6.02 -5.78
C ILE A 287 -11.03 -5.35 -5.07
N VAL A 288 -11.21 -4.96 -3.80
CA VAL A 288 -10.12 -4.29 -3.08
C VAL A 288 -8.98 -5.26 -2.75
N HIS A 289 -9.28 -6.52 -2.48
CA HIS A 289 -8.28 -7.58 -2.33
C HIS A 289 -7.48 -7.75 -3.62
N GLU A 290 -8.15 -7.85 -4.77
CA GLU A 290 -7.49 -7.96 -6.07
C GLU A 290 -6.65 -6.72 -6.35
N PHE A 291 -7.20 -5.52 -6.15
CA PHE A 291 -6.47 -4.26 -6.33
C PHE A 291 -5.18 -4.21 -5.50
N LEU A 292 -5.24 -4.56 -4.21
CA LEU A 292 -4.04 -4.64 -3.36
C LEU A 292 -3.08 -5.72 -3.86
N SER A 293 -3.61 -6.85 -4.32
CA SER A 293 -2.83 -7.95 -4.90
C SER A 293 -2.13 -7.56 -6.19
N LEU A 294 -2.60 -6.55 -6.94
CA LEU A 294 -1.88 -6.02 -8.11
C LEU A 294 -0.72 -5.08 -7.73
N THR A 295 -0.76 -4.48 -6.54
CA THR A 295 0.32 -3.57 -6.11
C THR A 295 1.62 -4.32 -5.83
N VAL A 296 2.75 -3.62 -6.01
CA VAL A 296 4.10 -4.11 -5.76
C VAL A 296 4.30 -4.50 -4.30
N GLU A 297 3.80 -3.67 -3.38
CA GLU A 297 3.99 -3.88 -1.94
C GLU A 297 2.77 -4.45 -1.25
N LYS A 298 1.67 -4.78 -1.94
CA LYS A 298 0.43 -5.28 -1.32
C LYS A 298 -0.15 -4.32 -0.28
N MET A 299 0.08 -3.02 -0.48
CA MET A 299 -0.37 -1.93 0.36
C MET A 299 -0.56 -0.66 -0.46
N VAL A 300 -1.40 0.25 0.03
CA VAL A 300 -1.67 1.55 -0.59
C VAL A 300 -2.31 2.51 0.40
N GLU A 301 -2.25 3.80 0.11
CA GLU A 301 -3.00 4.81 0.87
C GLU A 301 -4.51 4.67 0.65
N VAL A 302 -5.29 4.82 1.71
CA VAL A 302 -6.75 4.73 1.67
C VAL A 302 -7.35 5.83 0.79
N GLU A 303 -6.76 7.02 0.79
CA GLU A 303 -7.19 8.14 -0.05
C GLU A 303 -7.07 7.78 -1.54
N LYS A 304 -6.02 7.04 -1.93
CA LYS A 304 -5.84 6.59 -3.31
C LYS A 304 -6.94 5.62 -3.73
N ILE A 305 -7.20 4.55 -2.96
CA ILE A 305 -8.32 3.63 -3.24
C ILE A 305 -9.67 4.36 -3.23
N SER A 306 -9.85 5.33 -2.35
CA SER A 306 -11.12 6.07 -2.25
C SER A 306 -11.47 6.81 -3.55
N HIS A 307 -10.48 7.22 -4.35
CA HIS A 307 -10.71 7.77 -5.68
C HIS A 307 -11.25 6.74 -6.68
N PHE A 308 -10.89 5.46 -6.52
CA PHE A 308 -11.38 4.36 -7.37
C PHE A 308 -12.77 3.88 -7.02
N ARG A 309 -13.30 4.26 -5.84
CA ARG A 309 -14.59 3.81 -5.32
C ARG A 309 -15.74 3.92 -6.33
N LYS A 310 -15.83 5.04 -7.06
CA LYS A 310 -16.89 5.25 -8.07
C LYS A 310 -16.71 4.35 -9.29
N TRP A 311 -15.46 4.17 -9.74
CA TRP A 311 -15.12 3.38 -10.92
C TRP A 311 -15.32 1.88 -10.72
N PHE A 312 -15.18 1.40 -9.48
CA PHE A 312 -15.46 0.01 -9.10
C PHE A 312 -16.91 -0.23 -8.63
N GLU A 313 -17.78 0.79 -8.68
CA GLU A 313 -19.17 0.73 -8.19
C GLU A 313 -19.29 0.27 -6.72
N ILE A 314 -18.33 0.69 -5.88
CA ILE A 314 -18.31 0.36 -4.45
C ILE A 314 -19.06 1.44 -3.69
N ASP A 315 -20.35 1.28 -3.41
CA ASP A 315 -21.04 2.32 -2.60
C ASP A 315 -20.92 2.12 -1.08
N ILE A 316 -20.04 1.25 -0.62
CA ILE A 316 -19.67 1.14 0.80
C ILE A 316 -18.53 2.12 1.10
N ASN A 317 -18.47 2.62 2.34
CA ASN A 317 -17.34 3.43 2.77
C ASN A 317 -16.08 2.55 2.85
N ILE A 318 -15.05 2.89 2.07
CA ILE A 318 -13.78 2.14 1.99
C ILE A 318 -13.10 1.99 3.36
N ARG A 319 -13.18 3.00 4.24
CA ARG A 319 -12.60 2.92 5.59
C ARG A 319 -13.35 1.93 6.48
N ASP A 320 -14.68 1.94 6.40
CA ASP A 320 -15.51 1.00 7.15
C ASP A 320 -15.24 -0.43 6.66
N LEU A 321 -15.15 -0.64 5.34
CA LEU A 321 -14.78 -1.92 4.72
C LEU A 321 -13.48 -2.49 5.33
N PHE A 322 -12.44 -1.68 5.49
CA PHE A 322 -11.18 -2.15 6.09
C PHE A 322 -11.29 -2.48 7.58
N LEU A 323 -12.14 -1.77 8.32
CA LEU A 323 -12.32 -1.98 9.75
C LEU A 323 -13.24 -3.17 10.04
N ASP A 324 -14.21 -3.44 9.16
CA ASP A 324 -15.14 -4.56 9.25
C ASP A 324 -14.46 -5.90 8.91
N HIS A 325 -13.38 -5.87 8.11
CA HIS A 325 -12.61 -7.05 7.67
C HIS A 325 -11.15 -7.08 8.18
N PRO A 326 -10.91 -7.00 9.51
CA PRO A 326 -9.56 -6.88 10.07
C PRO A 326 -8.71 -8.15 9.96
N GLY A 327 -9.30 -9.27 9.53
CA GLY A 327 -8.58 -10.52 9.24
C GLY A 327 -7.95 -10.57 7.85
N ILE A 328 -8.46 -9.77 6.91
CA ILE A 328 -7.94 -9.66 5.54
C ILE A 328 -7.06 -8.41 5.43
N PHE A 329 -7.56 -7.28 5.94
CA PHE A 329 -6.90 -6.00 5.82
C PHE A 329 -6.35 -5.52 7.16
N TYR A 330 -5.28 -4.74 7.11
CA TYR A 330 -4.82 -3.95 8.24
C TYR A 330 -4.78 -2.47 7.88
N LEU A 331 -5.42 -1.64 8.70
CA LEU A 331 -5.41 -0.19 8.56
C LEU A 331 -4.40 0.44 9.53
N SER A 332 -3.31 0.97 8.99
CA SER A 332 -2.35 1.78 9.73
C SER A 332 -2.75 3.26 9.68
N THR A 333 -2.63 3.94 10.83
CA THR A 333 -2.78 5.40 10.95
C THR A 333 -1.45 6.08 11.24
N LYS A 334 -0.34 5.38 11.01
CA LYS A 334 1.01 5.92 11.20
C LYS A 334 1.41 6.73 9.98
N GLY A 335 1.67 8.02 10.19
CA GLY A 335 1.94 8.96 9.13
C GLY A 335 0.85 10.03 9.08
N LYS A 336 0.75 10.72 7.94
CA LYS A 336 -0.28 11.74 7.69
C LYS A 336 -1.53 11.12 7.05
N THR A 337 -1.32 10.17 6.16
CA THR A 337 -2.34 9.41 5.43
C THR A 337 -2.56 8.06 6.11
N HIS A 338 -3.71 7.44 5.86
CA HIS A 338 -3.97 6.09 6.34
C HIS A 338 -3.51 5.09 5.27
N THR A 339 -2.78 4.06 5.67
CA THR A 339 -2.29 3.03 4.73
C THR A 339 -2.97 1.70 5.05
N VAL A 340 -3.52 1.06 4.03
CA VAL A 340 -4.08 -0.28 4.13
C VAL A 340 -3.09 -1.32 3.62
N PHE A 341 -3.01 -2.44 4.31
CA PHE A 341 -2.18 -3.60 3.98
C PHE A 341 -3.06 -4.82 3.75
N LEU A 342 -2.65 -5.65 2.79
CA LEU A 342 -3.18 -7.01 2.65
C LEU A 342 -2.43 -7.95 3.60
N ARG A 343 -3.09 -8.42 4.67
CA ARG A 343 -2.42 -9.16 5.75
C ARG A 343 -1.78 -10.46 5.28
N GLU A 344 -2.47 -11.18 4.42
CA GLU A 344 -2.02 -12.49 3.92
C GLU A 344 -0.71 -12.47 3.15
N ALA A 345 -0.31 -11.29 2.66
CA ALA A 345 0.89 -11.11 1.86
C ALA A 345 2.14 -10.78 2.71
N TYR A 346 1.97 -10.61 4.03
CA TYR A 346 3.06 -10.22 4.91
C TYR A 346 3.32 -11.24 6.01
N GLU A 347 4.59 -11.49 6.25
CA GLU A 347 5.09 -12.21 7.42
C GLU A 347 6.19 -11.40 8.09
N ARG A 348 6.06 -11.17 9.40
CA ARG A 348 7.05 -10.42 10.23
C ARG A 348 7.43 -9.03 9.66
N GLY A 349 6.54 -8.40 8.88
CA GLY A 349 6.75 -7.07 8.29
C GLY A 349 7.57 -7.08 6.99
N CYS A 350 7.69 -8.25 6.35
CA CYS A 350 8.24 -8.46 5.01
C CYS A 350 7.18 -9.12 4.13
N LEU A 351 7.26 -8.93 2.81
CA LEU A 351 6.42 -9.68 1.88
C LEU A 351 6.80 -11.15 1.88
N ILE A 352 5.78 -12.03 1.81
CA ILE A 352 5.97 -13.49 1.69
C ILE A 352 6.54 -13.82 0.30
N ASP A 353 5.95 -13.25 -0.75
CA ASP A 353 6.40 -13.40 -2.13
C ASP A 353 7.03 -12.08 -2.62
N PRO A 354 8.33 -11.86 -2.36
CA PRO A 354 9.00 -10.63 -2.77
C PRO A 354 9.16 -10.56 -4.29
N ASN A 355 9.04 -9.36 -4.84
CA ASN A 355 9.35 -9.08 -6.24
C ASN A 355 10.62 -8.19 -6.35
N PRO A 356 11.28 -8.14 -7.52
CA PRO A 356 12.52 -7.38 -7.69
C PRO A 356 12.39 -5.89 -7.33
N VAL A 357 11.26 -5.26 -7.68
CA VAL A 357 10.99 -3.84 -7.36
C VAL A 357 10.90 -3.64 -5.84
N TYR A 358 10.18 -4.52 -5.14
CA TYR A 358 10.14 -4.52 -3.67
C TYR A 358 11.54 -4.73 -3.06
N GLY A 359 12.37 -5.59 -3.66
CA GLY A 359 13.75 -5.81 -3.22
C GLY A 359 14.57 -4.53 -3.23
N ALA A 360 14.54 -3.77 -4.33
CA ALA A 360 15.21 -2.48 -4.45
C ALA A 360 14.66 -1.45 -3.45
N ARG A 361 13.33 -1.31 -3.34
CA ARG A 361 12.69 -0.42 -2.35
C ARG A 361 13.07 -0.78 -0.92
N ARG A 362 13.22 -2.08 -0.62
CA ARG A 362 13.64 -2.56 0.69
C ARG A 362 15.10 -2.23 1.00
N LYS A 363 15.99 -2.25 0.01
CA LYS A 363 17.38 -1.78 0.15
C LYS A 363 17.43 -0.30 0.52
N LEU A 364 16.63 0.54 -0.14
CA LEU A 364 16.51 1.96 0.22
C LEU A 364 15.96 2.14 1.63
N LEU A 365 14.91 1.39 1.99
CA LEU A 365 14.37 1.40 3.35
C LEU A 365 15.44 1.03 4.38
N ASN A 366 16.30 0.04 4.10
CA ASN A 366 17.39 -0.33 5.01
C ASN A 366 18.38 0.83 5.23
N LEU A 367 18.71 1.62 4.21
CA LEU A 367 19.52 2.83 4.37
C LEU A 367 18.83 3.86 5.29
N VAL A 368 17.51 4.02 5.16
CA VAL A 368 16.71 4.85 6.08
C VAL A 368 16.77 4.33 7.51
N LEU A 369 16.84 3.00 7.70
CA LEU A 369 16.93 2.38 9.03
C LEU A 369 18.29 2.56 9.69
N LEU A 370 19.38 2.61 8.91
CA LEU A 370 20.71 2.92 9.43
C LEU A 370 20.73 4.32 10.03
N GLY A 371 20.06 5.29 9.40
CA GLY A 371 20.05 6.68 9.85
C GLY A 371 21.48 7.19 10.07
N HIS A 372 21.73 7.81 11.24
CA HIS A 372 23.08 8.23 11.64
C HIS A 372 23.97 7.12 12.22
N ARG A 373 23.42 5.92 12.50
CA ARG A 373 24.07 4.93 13.39
C ARG A 373 25.30 4.25 12.81
N ALA A 374 25.49 4.26 11.49
CA ALA A 374 26.64 3.62 10.84
C ALA A 374 27.72 4.61 10.35
N PHE A 375 27.42 5.91 10.22
CA PHE A 375 28.39 6.91 9.73
C PHE A 375 29.65 7.03 10.62
N PHE A 376 29.51 6.85 11.94
CA PHE A 376 30.63 6.92 12.89
C PHE A 376 31.45 5.63 13.01
N ARG A 377 31.02 4.52 12.39
CA ARG A 377 31.78 3.25 12.40
C ARG A 377 32.76 3.12 11.23
N SER A 378 32.63 3.96 10.19
CA SER A 378 33.43 3.90 8.98
C SER A 378 34.41 5.06 8.82
N SER A 379 34.69 5.84 9.88
CA SER A 379 35.81 6.79 9.88
C SER A 379 37.06 6.06 10.38
N PRO A 380 38.04 5.70 9.53
CA PRO A 380 39.35 5.31 10.01
C PRO A 380 40.04 6.61 10.43
N LEU A 381 39.82 7.03 11.68
CA LEU A 381 40.75 7.95 12.32
C LEU A 381 42.06 7.19 12.48
N SER A 382 43.03 7.59 11.65
CA SER A 382 44.45 7.34 11.82
C SER A 382 44.83 7.53 13.29
N ARG A 383 44.96 6.41 14.01
CA ARG A 383 45.69 6.40 15.27
C ARG A 383 47.16 6.28 14.87
N ASP A 384 47.79 7.44 14.74
CA ASP A 384 49.24 7.53 14.67
C ASP A 384 49.83 6.79 15.87
N ALA A 385 50.61 5.76 15.56
CA ALA A 385 51.57 5.18 16.44
C ALA A 385 52.84 6.01 16.32
N ASP A 386 53.12 6.90 17.27
CA ASP A 386 54.50 7.15 17.66
C ASP A 386 54.59 7.87 19.03
N GLN A 387 54.76 7.09 20.10
CA GLN A 387 55.28 7.57 21.37
C GLN A 387 56.17 6.48 21.96
N SER A 388 57.41 6.44 21.49
CA SER A 388 58.49 5.76 22.19
C SER A 388 59.82 6.49 22.03
N LYS A 389 60.02 7.52 22.86
CA LYS A 389 61.36 7.92 23.36
C LYS A 389 61.24 8.34 24.81
N VAL A 390 61.50 7.39 25.70
CA VAL A 390 61.84 7.60 27.10
C VAL A 390 63.35 7.82 27.16
N VAL A 391 63.80 9.04 27.41
CA VAL A 391 65.14 9.33 27.95
C VAL A 391 65.04 10.59 28.81
N GLU A 392 64.95 10.44 30.13
CA GLU A 392 65.55 11.39 31.08
C GLU A 392 65.73 10.72 32.46
N PHE A 393 66.93 10.21 32.71
CA PHE A 393 67.43 9.97 34.07
C PHE A 393 68.19 11.23 34.51
N ARG A 394 67.62 11.98 35.47
CA ARG A 394 68.37 12.80 36.44
C ARG A 394 68.54 11.93 37.69
N GLY A 395 69.64 11.88 38.42
CA GLY A 395 70.91 12.60 38.44
C GLY A 395 71.50 12.41 39.85
N LYS A 396 72.84 12.29 39.94
CA LYS A 396 73.73 12.54 41.08
C LYS A 396 73.22 12.26 42.51
N GLU A 397 73.79 11.27 43.18
CA GLU A 397 74.93 11.39 44.13
C GLU A 397 75.49 10.00 44.44
#